data_AF-A0A7S3S3M3-F1
#
_entry.id   AF-A0A7S3S3M3-F1
#
_cell.length_a   1.000
_cell.length_b   1.000
_cell.length_c   1.000
_cell.angle_alpha   90.00
_cell.angle_beta   90.00
_cell.angle_gamma   90.00
#
_symmetry.space_group_name_H-M   'P 1'
#
loop_
_entity.id
_entity.type
_entity.pdbx_description
1 polymer ?
#
loop_
_entity_poly.entity_id
_entity_poly.type
_entity_poly.pdbx_seq_one_letter_code
_entity_poly.pdbx_strand_id
1 'polypeptide(L)'
;PRSAWRSRLELLSTATPHPPRYSTARASCSAPLTDAYSSTPTSSMLVSAALLLGTGGGEPLLPSGFRLAVWPPLPPPPPPPPPSPEPPPPSPHPPPPEVQIDDDVREAVSAMSIEQKVGQMTQIDISQVVSYTGNCKGGFLWADRRSCQPELDRQKLRTWLSQFGLGSLLNSPYASGCVGSVCGWTAAQFRAFVREVQLEAAAAGVPPLLFGLDSTHGAAYVLDATVLPHQLSVGATFSTARARQFGAIQAKDTLAAAVPWLFSPELGLATNPLWPRVYETFGEDPALVSALGAATIVGIQSVTTLVPPSPPAPQGDPPPPEQSAARWSFESNDTVPTGAAACAKHFIGYSSPRSGHDKTPVFLPQRELLQYYVPPWRAAVQAGVLTAMEG
;
A
#
# COMPACT_ATOMS: atom_id res chain seq x y z
N PRO A 1 -21.45 -18.33 25.32
CA PRO A 1 -20.12 -18.33 24.65
C PRO A 1 -19.41 -16.95 24.69
N ARG A 2 -19.21 -16.39 25.90
CA ARG A 2 -18.44 -15.16 26.16
C ARG A 2 -17.48 -15.29 27.37
N SER A 3 -17.23 -16.52 27.84
CA SER A 3 -16.42 -16.78 29.04
C SER A 3 -15.02 -17.35 28.78
N ALA A 4 -14.65 -17.68 27.53
CA ALA A 4 -13.37 -18.32 27.21
C ALA A 4 -12.19 -17.36 26.96
N TRP A 5 -12.41 -16.04 26.97
CA TRP A 5 -11.38 -15.04 26.65
C TRP A 5 -10.80 -14.28 27.85
N ARG A 6 -11.31 -14.48 29.07
CA ARG A 6 -10.80 -13.79 30.28
C ARG A 6 -9.67 -14.53 31.00
N SER A 7 -9.48 -15.82 30.79
CA SER A 7 -8.52 -16.62 31.58
C SER A 7 -7.07 -16.62 31.04
N ARG A 8 -6.79 -15.94 29.93
CA ARG A 8 -5.44 -15.93 29.31
C ARG A 8 -4.69 -14.61 29.43
N LEU A 9 -5.28 -13.59 30.05
CA LEU A 9 -4.67 -12.27 30.26
C LEU A 9 -4.09 -12.06 31.67
N GLU A 10 -4.38 -12.94 32.64
CA GLU A 10 -3.84 -12.84 34.01
C GLU A 10 -2.43 -13.45 34.19
N LEU A 11 -1.89 -14.12 33.16
CA LEU A 11 -0.55 -14.75 33.23
C LEU A 11 0.59 -13.89 32.66
N LEU A 12 0.32 -12.64 32.26
CA LEU A 12 1.34 -11.72 31.71
C LEU A 12 1.55 -10.44 32.53
N SER A 13 0.93 -10.29 33.72
CA SER A 13 1.01 -9.06 34.52
C SER A 13 2.00 -9.10 35.70
N THR A 14 2.91 -10.08 35.79
CA THR A 14 3.84 -10.21 36.94
C THR A 14 5.33 -10.25 36.59
N ALA A 15 5.74 -9.70 35.44
CA ALA A 15 7.15 -9.50 35.13
C ALA A 15 7.55 -8.02 35.31
N THR A 16 8.33 -7.74 36.36
CA THR A 16 8.98 -6.44 36.61
C THR A 16 10.10 -6.16 35.60
N PRO A 17 10.42 -4.88 35.27
CA PRO A 17 11.36 -4.55 34.22
C PRO A 17 12.82 -4.47 34.74
N HIS A 18 13.75 -5.14 34.04
CA HIS A 18 15.18 -4.87 34.13
C HIS A 18 15.67 -4.19 32.83
N PRO A 19 16.56 -3.18 32.90
CA PRO A 19 17.05 -2.47 31.72
C PRO A 19 18.14 -3.28 30.99
N PRO A 20 18.24 -3.21 29.65
CA PRO A 20 19.28 -3.91 28.92
C PRO A 20 20.62 -3.15 29.01
N ARG A 21 21.65 -3.84 29.53
CA ARG A 21 23.06 -3.47 29.32
C ARG A 21 23.51 -4.08 27.98
N TYR A 22 23.79 -3.26 26.98
CA TYR A 22 24.53 -3.71 25.80
C TYR A 22 26.04 -3.63 26.08
N SER A 23 26.70 -4.79 26.06
CA SER A 23 28.15 -4.92 25.99
C SER A 23 28.56 -5.11 24.53
N THR A 24 29.47 -4.27 24.04
CA THR A 24 30.06 -4.34 22.72
C THR A 24 31.16 -5.41 22.69
N ALA A 25 30.92 -6.53 22.00
CA ALA A 25 31.97 -7.44 21.59
C ALA A 25 32.14 -7.37 20.07
N ARG A 26 33.19 -6.68 19.63
CA ARG A 26 33.75 -6.80 18.27
C ARG A 26 34.37 -8.19 18.15
N ALA A 27 33.95 -8.97 17.16
CA ALA A 27 34.71 -10.09 16.64
C ALA A 27 34.87 -9.91 15.13
N SER A 28 36.09 -9.52 14.74
CA SER A 28 36.57 -9.47 13.36
C SER A 28 36.66 -10.89 12.78
N CYS A 29 36.06 -11.10 11.62
CA CYS A 29 36.25 -12.31 10.80
C CYS A 29 37.00 -11.93 9.52
N SER A 30 38.17 -12.55 9.35
CA SER A 30 39.00 -12.51 8.15
C SER A 30 39.39 -13.93 7.80
N ALA A 31 38.82 -14.50 6.74
CA ALA A 31 39.48 -15.35 5.73
C ALA A 31 38.46 -15.94 4.73
N PRO A 32 38.84 -16.13 3.45
CA PRO A 32 37.93 -16.49 2.35
C PRO A 32 37.93 -18.00 2.06
N LEU A 33 36.87 -18.51 1.42
CA LEU A 33 36.89 -19.83 0.80
C LEU A 33 36.30 -19.80 -0.62
N THR A 34 37.16 -20.19 -1.55
CA THR A 34 37.02 -20.41 -2.98
C THR A 34 36.35 -21.74 -3.32
N ASP A 35 35.61 -21.71 -4.44
CA ASP A 35 35.41 -22.73 -5.49
C ASP A 35 34.98 -24.20 -5.24
N ALA A 36 34.13 -24.60 -6.20
CA ALA A 36 33.84 -25.93 -6.75
C ALA A 36 32.80 -26.82 -6.05
N TYR A 37 31.67 -27.07 -6.71
CA TYR A 37 31.49 -28.28 -7.53
C TYR A 37 30.18 -28.29 -8.34
N SER A 38 30.30 -28.77 -9.58
CA SER A 38 29.24 -29.10 -10.53
C SER A 38 28.76 -30.56 -10.38
N SER A 39 27.46 -30.85 -10.59
CA SER A 39 26.92 -31.90 -11.49
C SER A 39 25.49 -32.34 -11.14
N THR A 40 24.81 -32.85 -12.17
CA THR A 40 23.37 -33.11 -12.44
C THR A 40 22.70 -34.29 -11.69
N PRO A 41 21.37 -34.56 -11.87
CA PRO A 41 20.42 -34.92 -10.81
C PRO A 41 19.96 -36.39 -10.80
N THR A 42 19.37 -36.84 -9.68
CA THR A 42 18.26 -37.84 -9.65
C THR A 42 17.63 -37.98 -8.26
N SER A 43 16.29 -38.02 -8.25
CA SER A 43 15.39 -38.80 -7.38
C SER A 43 15.17 -38.41 -5.89
N SER A 44 13.98 -37.84 -5.66
CA SER A 44 12.97 -38.27 -4.66
C SER A 44 13.44 -38.69 -3.26
N MET A 45 13.35 -37.81 -2.25
CA MET A 45 13.10 -38.23 -0.85
C MET A 45 12.39 -37.14 -0.02
N LEU A 46 11.23 -37.56 0.51
CA LEU A 46 10.64 -37.28 1.83
C LEU A 46 11.27 -36.17 2.68
N VAL A 47 10.44 -35.17 2.99
CA VAL A 47 10.67 -34.18 4.05
C VAL A 47 10.58 -34.88 5.41
N SER A 48 11.73 -35.10 6.05
CA SER A 48 11.80 -35.35 7.50
C SER A 48 12.06 -34.04 8.22
N ALA A 49 11.07 -33.59 8.99
CA ALA A 49 11.20 -32.52 9.95
C ALA A 49 12.09 -32.99 11.12
N ALA A 50 13.33 -32.51 11.17
CA ALA A 50 14.19 -32.69 12.33
C ALA A 50 13.88 -31.62 13.37
N LEU A 51 12.99 -31.95 14.32
CA LEU A 51 12.89 -31.24 15.58
C LEU A 51 14.12 -31.61 16.42
N LEU A 52 14.95 -30.62 16.75
CA LEU A 52 16.04 -30.76 17.72
C LEU A 52 15.48 -31.21 19.08
N LEU A 53 15.72 -32.47 19.45
CA LEU A 53 15.61 -32.94 20.83
C LEU A 53 16.96 -33.54 21.22
N GLY A 54 17.56 -32.94 22.24
CA GLY A 54 18.86 -33.32 22.79
C GLY A 54 18.89 -34.77 23.25
N THR A 55 20.04 -35.40 23.04
CA THR A 55 20.35 -36.75 23.48
C THR A 55 20.49 -36.80 25.01
N GLY A 56 19.43 -37.23 25.68
CA GLY A 56 19.45 -37.63 27.08
C GLY A 56 18.39 -38.72 27.25
N GLY A 57 18.80 -39.93 27.59
CA GLY A 57 17.93 -41.10 27.67
C GLY A 57 16.75 -40.88 28.63
N GLY A 58 15.55 -40.80 28.07
CA GLY A 58 14.27 -40.75 28.77
C GLY A 58 13.16 -40.75 27.74
N GLU A 59 12.23 -41.69 27.81
CA GLU A 59 11.09 -41.75 26.90
C GLU A 59 10.29 -40.43 26.90
N PRO A 60 9.77 -39.96 25.75
CA PRO A 60 8.92 -38.79 25.72
C PRO A 60 7.57 -39.12 26.37
N LEU A 61 7.39 -38.68 27.61
CA LEU A 61 6.10 -38.69 28.31
C LEU A 61 5.19 -37.64 27.67
N LEU A 62 4.31 -38.09 26.75
CA LEU A 62 3.11 -37.32 26.39
C LEU A 62 2.25 -37.15 27.67
N PRO A 63 1.71 -35.96 27.96
CA PRO A 63 0.81 -35.75 29.09
C PRO A 63 -0.39 -36.71 29.02
N SER A 64 -0.73 -37.35 30.13
CA SER A 64 -1.87 -38.27 30.24
C SER A 64 -3.17 -37.53 29.88
N GLY A 65 -3.67 -37.77 28.66
CA GLY A 65 -4.84 -37.10 28.09
C GLY A 65 -4.69 -36.71 26.62
N PHE A 66 -3.47 -36.70 26.07
CA PHE A 66 -3.25 -36.45 24.64
C PHE A 66 -3.51 -37.72 23.81
N ARG A 67 -4.71 -37.86 23.25
CA ARG A 67 -4.97 -38.88 22.23
C ARG A 67 -4.59 -38.31 20.86
N LEU A 68 -3.55 -38.88 20.24
CA LEU A 68 -3.35 -38.71 18.80
C LEU A 68 -4.60 -39.23 18.09
N ALA A 69 -5.24 -38.34 17.33
CA ALA A 69 -6.31 -38.69 16.42
C ALA A 69 -5.74 -39.63 15.35
N VAL A 70 -5.89 -40.95 15.54
CA VAL A 70 -5.61 -41.93 14.50
C VAL A 70 -6.76 -41.82 13.50
N TRP A 71 -6.55 -41.06 12.43
CA TRP A 71 -7.48 -41.05 11.32
C TRP A 71 -7.42 -42.41 10.61
N PRO A 72 -8.58 -43.01 10.28
CA PRO A 72 -8.59 -44.18 9.43
C PRO A 72 -7.87 -43.85 8.12
N PRO A 73 -7.18 -44.82 7.49
CA PRO A 73 -6.54 -44.60 6.21
C PRO A 73 -7.57 -44.03 5.23
N LEU A 74 -7.19 -42.96 4.52
CA LEU A 74 -8.03 -42.38 3.50
C LEU A 74 -8.43 -43.48 2.51
N PRO A 75 -9.71 -43.56 2.11
CA PRO A 75 -10.11 -44.46 1.04
C PRO A 75 -9.28 -44.16 -0.22
N PRO A 76 -9.02 -45.17 -1.06
CA PRO A 76 -8.32 -44.93 -2.32
C PRO A 76 -9.05 -43.84 -3.11
N PRO A 77 -8.32 -42.93 -3.78
CA PRO A 77 -8.94 -41.90 -4.57
C PRO A 77 -9.85 -42.54 -5.62
N PRO A 78 -11.03 -41.95 -5.91
CA PRO A 78 -11.87 -42.43 -6.99
C PRO A 78 -11.08 -42.42 -8.31
N PRO A 79 -11.44 -43.30 -9.26
CA PRO A 79 -10.85 -43.25 -10.59
C PRO A 79 -10.98 -41.85 -11.18
N PRO A 80 -9.98 -41.37 -11.94
CA PRO A 80 -10.06 -40.04 -12.54
C PRO A 80 -11.33 -39.96 -13.39
N PRO A 81 -12.07 -38.84 -13.32
CA PRO A 81 -13.19 -38.63 -14.22
C PRO A 81 -12.70 -38.75 -15.67
N PRO A 82 -13.57 -39.17 -16.61
CA PRO A 82 -13.23 -39.14 -18.02
C PRO A 82 -12.75 -37.72 -18.39
N PRO A 83 -11.78 -37.59 -19.32
CA PRO A 83 -11.27 -36.29 -19.72
C PRO A 83 -12.45 -35.41 -20.11
N SER A 84 -12.61 -34.29 -19.40
CA SER A 84 -13.57 -33.27 -19.77
C SER A 84 -13.29 -32.87 -21.22
N PRO A 85 -14.33 -32.61 -22.04
CA PRO A 85 -14.12 -32.04 -23.36
C PRO A 85 -13.25 -30.80 -23.21
N GLU A 86 -12.28 -30.67 -24.11
CA GLU A 86 -11.35 -29.54 -24.13
C GLU A 86 -12.17 -28.25 -24.07
N PRO A 87 -11.93 -27.36 -23.10
CA PRO A 87 -12.67 -26.12 -23.01
C PRO A 87 -12.51 -25.39 -24.36
N PRO A 88 -13.58 -24.76 -24.88
CA PRO A 88 -13.46 -23.99 -26.11
C PRO A 88 -12.31 -22.99 -25.96
N PRO A 89 -11.55 -22.73 -27.03
CA PRO A 89 -10.49 -21.73 -27.00
C PRO A 89 -11.09 -20.44 -26.41
N PRO A 90 -10.37 -19.75 -25.49
CA PRO A 90 -10.88 -18.54 -24.89
C PRO A 90 -11.33 -17.61 -26.01
N SER A 91 -12.55 -17.09 -25.91
CA SER A 91 -13.07 -16.10 -26.85
C SER A 91 -11.98 -15.04 -27.04
N PRO A 92 -11.65 -14.65 -28.29
CA PRO A 92 -10.65 -13.63 -28.52
C PRO A 92 -11.01 -12.45 -27.63
N HIS A 93 -10.07 -12.06 -26.76
CA HIS A 93 -10.28 -10.92 -25.89
C HIS A 93 -10.71 -9.75 -26.80
N PRO A 94 -11.82 -9.06 -26.49
CA PRO A 94 -12.16 -7.87 -27.25
C PRO A 94 -10.92 -6.97 -27.27
N PRO A 95 -10.58 -6.36 -28.43
CA PRO A 95 -9.47 -5.43 -28.48
C PRO A 95 -9.66 -4.41 -27.34
N PRO A 96 -8.57 -4.02 -26.64
CA PRO A 96 -8.68 -3.01 -25.61
C PRO A 96 -9.45 -1.82 -26.18
N PRO A 97 -10.41 -1.24 -25.43
CA PRO A 97 -11.16 -0.09 -25.93
C PRO A 97 -10.14 0.94 -26.42
N GLU A 98 -10.33 1.42 -27.65
CA GLU A 98 -9.43 2.39 -28.25
C GLU A 98 -9.40 3.60 -27.32
N VAL A 99 -8.24 3.86 -26.70
CA VAL A 99 -8.09 4.99 -25.79
C VAL A 99 -8.12 6.23 -26.66
N GLN A 100 -9.29 6.86 -26.72
CA GLN A 100 -9.46 8.17 -27.33
C GLN A 100 -8.73 9.15 -26.42
N ILE A 101 -7.50 9.51 -26.80
CA ILE A 101 -6.78 10.62 -26.18
C ILE A 101 -7.47 11.89 -26.65
N ASP A 102 -7.95 12.68 -25.69
CA ASP A 102 -8.64 13.95 -25.93
C ASP A 102 -7.80 14.88 -26.82
N ASP A 103 -8.48 15.62 -27.70
CA ASP A 103 -7.82 16.45 -28.73
C ASP A 103 -6.96 17.55 -28.10
N ASP A 104 -7.36 18.09 -26.95
CA ASP A 104 -6.60 19.08 -26.19
C ASP A 104 -5.28 18.52 -25.63
N VAL A 105 -5.27 17.26 -25.18
CA VAL A 105 -4.04 16.56 -24.77
C VAL A 105 -3.11 16.37 -25.97
N ARG A 106 -3.64 15.98 -27.13
CA ARG A 106 -2.84 15.85 -28.35
C ARG A 106 -2.24 17.17 -28.77
N GLU A 107 -3.03 18.24 -28.78
CA GLU A 107 -2.59 19.58 -29.10
C GLU A 107 -1.50 20.04 -28.12
N ALA A 108 -1.74 19.95 -26.81
CA ALA A 108 -0.80 20.35 -25.77
C ALA A 108 0.54 19.60 -25.88
N VAL A 109 0.51 18.27 -26.02
CA VAL A 109 1.74 17.47 -26.14
C VAL A 109 2.46 17.74 -27.46
N SER A 110 1.73 17.99 -28.55
CA SER A 110 2.33 18.32 -29.85
C SER A 110 3.06 19.66 -29.84
N ALA A 111 2.54 20.63 -29.07
CA ALA A 111 3.12 21.97 -28.91
C ALA A 111 4.36 22.01 -27.99
N MET A 112 4.59 20.96 -27.19
CA MET A 112 5.71 20.91 -26.26
C MET A 112 7.05 20.58 -26.94
N SER A 113 8.11 21.26 -26.49
CA SER A 113 9.49 20.86 -26.76
C SER A 113 9.84 19.51 -26.10
N ILE A 114 10.99 18.93 -26.48
CA ILE A 114 11.46 17.69 -25.85
C ILE A 114 11.74 17.90 -24.36
N GLU A 115 12.30 19.05 -24.00
CA GLU A 115 12.61 19.42 -22.62
C GLU A 115 11.34 19.55 -21.79
N GLN A 116 10.29 20.18 -22.34
CA GLN A 116 8.99 20.27 -21.67
C GLN A 116 8.36 18.89 -21.48
N LYS A 117 8.45 17.99 -22.47
CA LYS A 117 7.98 16.61 -22.35
C LYS A 117 8.72 15.85 -21.26
N VAL A 118 10.05 15.93 -21.23
CA VAL A 118 10.90 15.33 -20.19
C VAL A 118 10.55 15.91 -18.82
N GLY A 119 10.31 17.22 -18.73
CA GLY A 119 9.85 17.89 -17.53
C GLY A 119 8.53 17.33 -16.99
N GLN A 120 7.54 17.15 -17.87
CA GLN A 120 6.26 16.53 -17.52
C GLN A 120 6.41 15.06 -17.06
N MET A 121 7.41 14.35 -17.58
CA MET A 121 7.78 12.99 -17.14
C MET A 121 8.65 12.96 -15.87
N THR A 122 8.99 14.12 -15.30
CA THR A 122 9.84 14.22 -14.12
C THR A 122 9.00 14.47 -12.87
N GLN A 123 9.13 13.56 -11.90
CA GLN A 123 8.59 13.71 -10.55
C GLN A 123 9.74 13.84 -9.55
N ILE A 124 9.68 14.82 -8.65
CA ILE A 124 10.68 15.02 -7.61
C ILE A 124 10.07 14.95 -6.20
N ASP A 125 10.87 14.53 -5.24
CA ASP A 125 10.48 14.54 -3.83
C ASP A 125 10.37 15.99 -3.29
N ILE A 126 9.37 16.24 -2.44
CA ILE A 126 9.10 17.56 -1.86
C ILE A 126 10.32 18.18 -1.13
N SER A 127 11.24 17.36 -0.61
CA SER A 127 12.48 17.85 0.02
C SER A 127 13.36 18.69 -0.92
N GLN A 128 13.21 18.54 -2.24
CA GLN A 128 13.95 19.33 -3.23
C GLN A 128 13.43 20.77 -3.34
N VAL A 129 12.21 21.04 -2.89
CA VAL A 129 11.56 22.36 -2.96
C VAL A 129 11.21 22.91 -1.58
N VAL A 130 11.58 22.22 -0.51
CA VAL A 130 11.39 22.64 0.87
C VAL A 130 12.73 23.04 1.50
N SER A 131 12.67 24.01 2.40
CA SER A 131 13.76 24.42 3.26
C SER A 131 13.24 24.54 4.69
N TYR A 132 14.11 24.32 5.68
CA TYR A 132 13.73 24.44 7.10
C TYR A 132 14.08 25.84 7.61
N THR A 133 13.11 26.53 8.20
CA THR A 133 13.30 27.84 8.86
C THR A 133 13.79 27.67 10.30
N GLY A 134 14.44 28.70 10.87
CA GLY A 134 15.08 28.68 12.21
C GLY A 134 16.61 28.55 12.19
N ASN A 135 17.24 28.23 13.33
CA ASN A 135 18.70 27.99 13.46
C ASN A 135 19.20 26.72 12.72
N CYS A 136 18.45 26.27 11.71
CA CYS A 136 18.68 25.06 10.92
C CYS A 136 19.58 25.36 9.71
N LYS A 137 19.82 26.64 9.38
CA LYS A 137 20.86 27.10 8.43
C LYS A 137 22.24 27.12 9.10
N GLY A 138 22.74 25.93 9.47
CA GLY A 138 24.05 25.79 10.10
C GLY A 138 24.28 24.34 10.50
N GLY A 139 25.03 23.61 9.68
CA GLY A 139 25.33 22.21 9.91
C GLY A 139 26.13 22.01 11.19
N PHE A 140 25.48 21.65 12.29
CA PHE A 140 26.09 20.92 13.39
C PHE A 140 25.04 20.01 14.05
N LEU A 141 25.48 18.82 14.48
CA LEU A 141 24.70 17.73 15.05
C LEU A 141 23.86 18.08 16.31
N TRP A 142 23.94 19.32 16.80
CA TRP A 142 23.33 19.79 18.05
C TRP A 142 22.42 21.02 17.87
N ALA A 143 22.14 21.45 16.65
CA ALA A 143 21.17 22.53 16.41
C ALA A 143 19.79 22.09 16.94
N ASP A 144 19.13 22.95 17.72
CA ASP A 144 17.83 22.66 18.33
C ASP A 144 16.75 22.51 17.25
N ARG A 145 16.58 21.28 16.75
CA ARG A 145 15.63 20.93 15.69
C ARG A 145 14.17 21.07 16.12
N ARG A 146 13.89 21.37 17.39
CA ARG A 146 12.52 21.50 17.92
C ARG A 146 11.75 22.69 17.37
N SER A 147 12.45 23.71 16.86
CA SER A 147 11.84 24.89 16.22
C SER A 147 11.90 24.89 14.68
N CYS A 148 12.54 23.89 14.06
CA CYS A 148 12.64 23.80 12.60
C CYS A 148 11.27 23.42 12.02
N GLN A 149 10.68 24.25 11.16
CA GLN A 149 9.51 23.87 10.37
C GLN A 149 9.84 23.89 8.87
N PRO A 150 9.40 22.87 8.11
CA PRO A 150 9.54 22.87 6.68
C PRO A 150 8.64 23.92 6.05
N GLU A 151 9.19 24.72 5.13
CA GLU A 151 8.49 25.71 4.34
C GLU A 151 8.92 25.62 2.87
N LEU A 152 8.05 26.08 1.96
CA LEU A 152 8.36 26.12 0.53
C LEU A 152 9.52 27.07 0.25
N ASP A 153 10.57 26.55 -0.37
CA ASP A 153 11.67 27.33 -0.93
C ASP A 153 11.34 27.73 -2.37
N ARG A 154 10.76 28.93 -2.52
CA ARG A 154 10.33 29.44 -3.83
C ARG A 154 11.47 29.54 -4.84
N GLN A 155 12.70 29.80 -4.39
CA GLN A 155 13.83 29.89 -5.31
C GLN A 155 14.14 28.50 -5.90
N LYS A 156 14.21 27.46 -5.06
CA LYS A 156 14.40 26.08 -5.55
C LYS A 156 13.26 25.66 -6.47
N LEU A 157 12.02 25.92 -6.09
CA LEU A 157 10.86 25.60 -6.92
C LEU A 157 10.94 26.30 -8.29
N ARG A 158 11.23 27.60 -8.33
CA ARG A 158 11.36 28.35 -9.59
C ARG A 158 12.47 27.81 -10.47
N THR A 159 13.59 27.36 -9.90
CA THR A 159 14.65 26.67 -10.64
C THR A 159 14.10 25.41 -11.30
N TRP A 160 13.40 24.55 -10.55
CA TRP A 160 12.79 23.32 -11.08
C TRP A 160 11.76 23.59 -12.18
N LEU A 161 10.92 24.60 -12.00
CA LEU A 161 9.89 24.96 -12.98
C LEU A 161 10.50 25.56 -14.25
N SER A 162 11.29 26.62 -14.12
CA SER A 162 11.79 27.40 -15.27
C SER A 162 12.88 26.68 -16.07
N GLN A 163 13.74 25.90 -15.42
CA GLN A 163 14.84 25.21 -16.10
C GLN A 163 14.44 23.82 -16.60
N PHE A 164 13.56 23.12 -15.88
CA PHE A 164 13.29 21.70 -16.14
C PHE A 164 11.83 21.41 -16.49
N GLY A 165 10.91 22.38 -16.43
CA GLY A 165 9.51 22.16 -16.81
C GLY A 165 8.80 21.10 -15.95
N LEU A 166 9.15 21.02 -14.66
CA LEU A 166 8.73 19.99 -13.71
C LEU A 166 7.22 19.66 -13.80
N GLY A 167 6.88 18.37 -13.93
CA GLY A 167 5.50 17.88 -14.05
C GLY A 167 4.87 17.38 -12.76
N SER A 168 5.67 16.93 -11.78
CA SER A 168 5.10 16.34 -10.56
C SER A 168 5.95 16.50 -9.31
N LEU A 169 5.27 16.58 -8.17
CA LEU A 169 5.83 16.48 -6.82
C LEU A 169 5.27 15.25 -6.10
N LEU A 170 6.03 14.71 -5.17
CA LEU A 170 5.51 13.71 -4.25
C LEU A 170 5.93 13.94 -2.80
N ASN A 171 5.29 13.18 -1.92
CA ASN A 171 5.70 12.93 -0.54
C ASN A 171 5.34 14.05 0.46
N SER A 172 5.70 13.83 1.72
CA SER A 172 5.54 14.75 2.83
C SER A 172 6.91 15.20 3.36
N PRO A 173 7.06 16.46 3.81
CA PRO A 173 8.32 16.91 4.40
C PRO A 173 8.60 16.25 5.77
N TYR A 174 7.67 15.45 6.28
CA TYR A 174 7.79 14.65 7.51
C TYR A 174 7.89 13.15 7.23
N ALA A 175 8.16 12.74 5.98
CA ALA A 175 8.28 11.32 5.63
C ALA A 175 9.44 10.62 6.38
N SER A 176 10.48 11.35 6.77
CA SER A 176 11.59 10.87 7.60
C SER A 176 11.33 10.97 9.11
N GLY A 177 10.10 11.27 9.52
CA GLY A 177 9.69 11.39 10.92
C GLY A 177 9.40 12.83 11.35
N CYS A 178 9.01 12.97 12.62
CA CYS A 178 8.64 14.24 13.21
C CYS A 178 9.84 15.18 13.35
N VAL A 179 9.59 16.48 13.20
CA VAL A 179 10.55 17.54 13.50
C VAL A 179 10.11 18.22 14.80
N GLY A 180 10.84 17.94 15.88
CA GLY A 180 10.39 18.33 17.22
C GLY A 180 9.11 17.59 17.60
N SER A 181 8.07 18.33 17.99
CA SER A 181 6.74 17.79 18.31
C SER A 181 5.76 17.79 17.13
N VAL A 182 6.20 18.23 15.94
CA VAL A 182 5.34 18.31 14.75
C VAL A 182 5.65 17.15 13.82
N CYS A 183 4.64 16.35 13.49
CA CYS A 183 4.77 15.11 12.72
C CYS A 183 4.13 15.18 11.33
N GLY A 184 3.58 16.32 10.95
CA GLY A 184 2.83 16.47 9.70
C GLY A 184 2.32 17.88 9.53
N TRP A 185 1.97 18.22 8.29
CA TRP A 185 1.16 19.39 8.01
C TRP A 185 -0.32 19.05 8.15
N THR A 186 -1.09 19.99 8.69
CA THR A 186 -2.55 19.97 8.60
C THR A 186 -3.00 20.03 7.14
N ALA A 187 -4.23 19.59 6.86
CA ALA A 187 -4.83 19.73 5.53
C ALA A 187 -4.79 21.18 5.01
N ALA A 188 -4.95 22.18 5.89
CA ALA A 188 -4.86 23.60 5.51
C ALA A 188 -3.45 24.01 5.07
N GLN A 189 -2.42 23.53 5.77
CA GLN A 189 -1.02 23.79 5.41
C GLN A 189 -0.64 23.12 4.09
N PHE A 190 -1.07 21.88 3.86
CA PHE A 190 -0.90 21.21 2.56
C PHE A 190 -1.59 21.99 1.43
N ARG A 191 -2.86 22.41 1.61
CA ARG A 191 -3.56 23.21 0.60
C ARG A 191 -2.84 24.52 0.29
N ALA A 192 -2.34 25.20 1.32
CA ALA A 192 -1.56 26.42 1.12
C ALA A 192 -0.29 26.14 0.30
N PHE A 193 0.46 25.08 0.65
CA PHE A 193 1.64 24.65 -0.09
C PHE A 193 1.31 24.34 -1.56
N VAL A 194 0.33 23.47 -1.81
CA VAL A 194 -0.06 23.05 -3.17
C VAL A 194 -0.52 24.26 -3.97
N ARG A 195 -1.32 25.16 -3.39
CA ARG A 195 -1.76 26.39 -4.05
C ARG A 195 -0.58 27.24 -4.50
N GLU A 196 0.41 27.45 -3.63
CA GLU A 196 1.58 28.24 -3.98
C GLU A 196 2.42 27.58 -5.09
N VAL A 197 2.56 26.24 -5.06
CA VAL A 197 3.22 25.51 -6.16
C VAL A 197 2.51 25.73 -7.49
N GLN A 198 1.18 25.61 -7.53
CA GLN A 198 0.42 25.79 -8.76
C GLN A 198 0.48 27.23 -9.28
N LEU A 199 0.49 28.22 -8.38
CA LEU A 199 0.64 29.63 -8.76
C LEU A 199 2.02 29.91 -9.37
N GLU A 200 3.08 29.37 -8.80
CA GLU A 200 4.44 29.51 -9.35
C GLU A 200 4.59 28.77 -10.69
N ALA A 201 3.96 27.61 -10.84
CA ALA A 201 3.92 26.87 -12.11
C ALA A 201 3.20 27.64 -13.21
N ALA A 202 2.03 28.20 -12.90
CA ALA A 202 1.28 29.04 -13.83
C ALA A 202 2.07 30.29 -14.25
N ALA A 203 2.76 30.94 -13.30
CA ALA A 203 3.61 32.09 -13.58
C ALA A 203 4.82 31.73 -14.48
N ALA A 204 5.32 30.49 -14.38
CA ALA A 204 6.39 29.97 -15.23
C ALA A 204 5.90 29.42 -16.60
N GLY A 205 4.58 29.41 -16.84
CA GLY A 205 4.00 28.82 -18.06
C GLY A 205 4.11 27.30 -18.13
N VAL A 206 4.25 26.63 -16.99
CA VAL A 206 4.30 25.16 -16.89
C VAL A 206 2.88 24.63 -16.62
N PRO A 207 2.45 23.53 -17.28
CA PRO A 207 1.16 22.88 -16.96
C PRO A 207 1.02 22.56 -15.46
N PRO A 208 -0.21 22.48 -14.92
CA PRO A 208 -0.43 22.19 -13.51
C PRO A 208 0.28 20.91 -13.06
N LEU A 209 1.00 20.99 -11.94
CA LEU A 209 1.77 19.84 -11.44
C LEU A 209 0.85 18.83 -10.79
N LEU A 210 1.11 17.54 -11.01
CA LEU A 210 0.50 16.47 -10.21
C LEU A 210 1.22 16.32 -8.88
N PHE A 211 0.47 16.30 -7.78
CA PHE A 211 1.01 15.98 -6.46
C PHE A 211 0.58 14.58 -6.06
N GLY A 212 1.55 13.70 -5.76
CA GLY A 212 1.34 12.33 -5.29
C GLY A 212 1.65 12.14 -3.80
N LEU A 213 0.87 11.33 -3.09
CA LEU A 213 1.12 11.03 -1.68
C LEU A 213 0.81 9.56 -1.35
N ASP A 214 1.67 8.92 -0.55
CA ASP A 214 1.36 7.62 0.03
C ASP A 214 0.22 7.74 1.04
N SER A 215 -0.96 7.37 0.57
CA SER A 215 -2.17 7.27 1.36
C SER A 215 -2.56 5.80 1.48
N THR A 216 -1.69 4.96 2.03
CA THR A 216 -1.80 3.48 1.96
C THR A 216 -2.83 2.89 2.92
N HIS A 217 -3.14 3.59 4.02
CA HIS A 217 -4.13 3.18 5.04
C HIS A 217 -4.82 4.39 5.67
N GLY A 218 -5.36 5.26 4.81
CA GLY A 218 -5.79 6.62 5.14
C GLY A 218 -4.75 7.65 4.69
N ALA A 219 -5.03 8.94 4.87
CA ALA A 219 -4.12 10.03 4.52
C ALA A 219 -3.04 10.20 5.61
N ALA A 220 -2.22 9.18 5.83
CA ALA A 220 -1.33 9.05 6.99
C ALA A 220 -0.29 10.19 7.14
N TYR A 221 0.01 10.90 6.05
CA TYR A 221 0.90 12.06 6.08
C TYR A 221 0.21 13.40 6.36
N VAL A 222 -1.12 13.43 6.39
CA VAL A 222 -1.92 14.62 6.71
C VAL A 222 -2.26 14.58 8.20
N LEU A 223 -1.85 15.61 8.94
CA LEU A 223 -2.12 15.71 10.36
C LEU A 223 -3.64 15.71 10.63
N ASP A 224 -4.05 15.00 11.68
CA ASP A 224 -5.44 14.80 12.11
C ASP A 224 -6.35 14.03 11.13
N ALA A 225 -5.77 13.44 10.07
CA ALA A 225 -6.52 12.57 9.16
C ALA A 225 -6.87 11.21 9.79
N THR A 226 -7.88 10.54 9.22
CA THR A 226 -8.28 9.21 9.67
C THR A 226 -7.22 8.19 9.30
N VAL A 227 -6.63 7.53 10.30
CA VAL A 227 -5.77 6.36 10.08
C VAL A 227 -6.60 5.09 10.13
N LEU A 228 -6.62 4.36 9.02
CA LEU A 228 -7.34 3.12 8.85
C LEU A 228 -6.44 1.91 9.16
N PRO A 229 -6.99 0.72 9.40
CA PRO A 229 -6.20 -0.50 9.43
C PRO A 229 -5.44 -0.70 8.11
N HIS A 230 -4.26 -1.31 8.16
CA HIS A 230 -3.55 -1.70 6.94
C HIS A 230 -4.38 -2.70 6.10
N GLN A 231 -4.05 -2.81 4.81
CA GLN A 231 -4.85 -3.56 3.83
C GLN A 231 -4.99 -5.04 4.21
N LEU A 232 -4.03 -5.63 4.93
CA LEU A 232 -4.14 -7.02 5.40
C LEU A 232 -5.35 -7.20 6.34
N SER A 233 -5.61 -6.22 7.20
CA SER A 233 -6.80 -6.20 8.07
C SER A 233 -8.08 -5.99 7.29
N VAL A 234 -8.04 -5.22 6.19
CA VAL A 234 -9.17 -5.08 5.25
C VAL A 234 -9.42 -6.42 4.54
N GLY A 235 -8.36 -7.12 4.15
CA GLY A 235 -8.35 -8.48 3.64
C GLY A 235 -9.12 -9.45 4.51
N ALA A 236 -8.83 -9.43 5.82
CA ALA A 236 -9.49 -10.26 6.82
C ALA A 236 -11.01 -10.02 6.95
N THR A 237 -11.56 -8.95 6.35
CA THR A 237 -13.00 -8.71 6.34
C THR A 237 -13.74 -9.44 5.21
N PHE A 238 -13.02 -9.91 4.18
CA PHE A 238 -13.58 -10.53 2.97
C PHE A 238 -14.72 -9.69 2.33
N SER A 239 -14.67 -8.36 2.47
CA SER A 239 -15.77 -7.47 2.09
C SER A 239 -15.32 -6.40 1.11
N THR A 240 -15.74 -6.53 -0.15
CA THR A 240 -15.53 -5.52 -1.20
C THR A 240 -16.20 -4.19 -0.85
N ALA A 241 -17.34 -4.22 -0.15
CA ALA A 241 -17.99 -3.01 0.36
C ALA A 241 -17.10 -2.23 1.34
N ARG A 242 -16.42 -2.93 2.27
CA ARG A 242 -15.48 -2.31 3.20
C ARG A 242 -14.22 -1.81 2.50
N ALA A 243 -13.70 -2.56 1.53
CA ALA A 243 -12.56 -2.13 0.71
C ALA A 243 -12.88 -0.86 -0.11
N ARG A 244 -14.10 -0.77 -0.66
CA ARG A 244 -14.56 0.45 -1.35
C ARG A 244 -14.67 1.64 -0.39
N GLN A 245 -15.22 1.44 0.81
CA GLN A 245 -15.29 2.49 1.84
C GLN A 245 -13.89 2.92 2.30
N PHE A 246 -12.97 1.97 2.44
CA PHE A 246 -11.56 2.21 2.74
C PHE A 246 -10.93 3.15 1.70
N GLY A 247 -11.09 2.84 0.41
CA GLY A 247 -10.66 3.70 -0.69
C GLY A 247 -11.29 5.09 -0.70
N ALA A 248 -12.59 5.18 -0.43
CA ALA A 248 -13.31 6.46 -0.39
C ALA A 248 -12.83 7.37 0.76
N ILE A 249 -12.57 6.82 1.94
CA ILE A 249 -12.03 7.59 3.08
C ILE A 249 -10.60 8.05 2.80
N GLN A 250 -9.75 7.18 2.21
CA GLN A 250 -8.41 7.56 1.75
C GLN A 250 -8.47 8.78 0.84
N ALA A 251 -9.26 8.70 -0.24
CA ALA A 251 -9.39 9.78 -1.20
C ALA A 251 -9.97 11.05 -0.57
N LYS A 252 -11.00 10.96 0.28
CA LYS A 252 -11.59 12.13 0.95
C LYS A 252 -10.56 12.93 1.74
N ASP A 253 -9.78 12.25 2.59
CA ASP A 253 -8.85 12.91 3.50
C ASP A 253 -7.61 13.42 2.73
N THR A 254 -7.14 12.71 1.70
CA THR A 254 -6.03 13.15 0.84
C THR A 254 -6.41 14.32 -0.06
N LEU A 255 -7.63 14.32 -0.62
CA LEU A 255 -8.16 15.46 -1.39
C LEU A 255 -8.40 16.69 -0.51
N ALA A 256 -8.70 16.52 0.78
CA ALA A 256 -8.77 17.64 1.70
C ALA A 256 -7.43 18.39 1.84
N ALA A 257 -6.30 17.71 1.57
CA ALA A 257 -4.96 18.30 1.47
C ALA A 257 -4.62 18.85 0.07
N ALA A 258 -5.59 18.89 -0.86
CA ALA A 258 -5.42 19.23 -2.28
C ALA A 258 -4.40 18.35 -3.02
N VAL A 259 -4.26 17.09 -2.60
CA VAL A 259 -3.43 16.10 -3.28
C VAL A 259 -4.33 15.18 -4.10
N PRO A 260 -4.29 15.24 -5.44
CA PRO A 260 -5.22 14.50 -6.30
C PRO A 260 -4.76 13.08 -6.64
N TRP A 261 -3.55 12.66 -6.25
CA TRP A 261 -2.99 11.37 -6.66
C TRP A 261 -2.52 10.55 -5.45
N LEU A 262 -3.10 9.37 -5.26
CA LEU A 262 -2.83 8.47 -4.14
C LEU A 262 -2.01 7.29 -4.60
N PHE A 263 -0.90 7.03 -3.91
CA PHE A 263 -0.11 5.81 -4.11
C PHE A 263 -0.74 4.61 -3.38
N SER A 264 -1.92 4.18 -3.84
CA SER A 264 -2.74 3.11 -3.26
C SER A 264 -3.72 2.56 -4.32
N PRO A 265 -4.06 1.25 -4.32
CA PRO A 265 -3.69 0.20 -3.35
C PRO A 265 -2.46 -0.64 -3.69
N GLU A 266 -2.00 -1.46 -2.73
CA GLU A 266 -0.96 -2.47 -2.93
C GLU A 266 -1.63 -3.79 -3.40
N LEU A 267 -1.16 -4.36 -4.50
CA LEU A 267 -1.69 -5.56 -5.15
C LEU A 267 -0.70 -6.73 -5.14
N GLY A 268 0.35 -6.65 -4.32
CA GLY A 268 1.24 -7.78 -4.05
C GLY A 268 0.50 -8.96 -3.41
N LEU A 269 1.12 -10.13 -3.36
CA LEU A 269 0.63 -11.30 -2.62
C LEU A 269 1.54 -11.57 -1.42
N ALA A 270 0.96 -11.73 -0.24
CA ALA A 270 1.67 -12.00 1.02
C ALA A 270 2.12 -13.47 1.15
N THR A 271 2.80 -14.02 0.14
CA THR A 271 3.22 -15.44 0.11
C THR A 271 4.48 -15.72 0.93
N ASN A 272 5.27 -14.69 1.25
CA ASN A 272 6.45 -14.81 2.10
C ASN A 272 6.30 -13.93 3.36
N PRO A 273 6.04 -14.53 4.55
CA PRO A 273 5.81 -13.78 5.79
C PRO A 273 7.05 -13.04 6.30
N LEU A 274 8.25 -13.35 5.77
CA LEU A 274 9.47 -12.62 6.10
C LEU A 274 9.57 -11.26 5.38
N TRP A 275 8.74 -11.04 4.36
CA TRP A 275 8.70 -9.77 3.64
C TRP A 275 8.15 -8.66 4.54
N PRO A 276 8.90 -7.56 4.77
CA PRO A 276 8.53 -6.57 5.78
C PRO A 276 7.25 -5.79 5.44
N ARG A 277 6.77 -5.85 4.19
CA ARG A 277 5.57 -5.13 3.73
C ARG A 277 4.35 -6.03 3.58
N VAL A 278 4.35 -7.23 4.19
CA VAL A 278 3.22 -8.18 4.19
C VAL A 278 1.90 -7.53 4.62
N TYR A 279 1.95 -6.60 5.57
CA TYR A 279 0.74 -5.92 6.06
C TYR A 279 0.12 -4.97 5.02
N GLU A 280 0.86 -4.57 3.99
CA GLU A 280 0.43 -3.57 3.02
C GLU A 280 -0.52 -4.11 1.96
N THR A 281 -0.58 -5.44 1.75
CA THR A 281 -1.50 -6.09 0.80
C THR A 281 -2.71 -6.70 1.50
N PHE A 282 -3.75 -7.06 0.75
CA PHE A 282 -4.97 -7.73 1.22
C PHE A 282 -4.80 -9.21 1.59
N GLY A 283 -3.66 -9.85 1.30
CA GLY A 283 -3.39 -11.23 1.70
C GLY A 283 -2.56 -12.02 0.69
N GLU A 284 -2.58 -13.34 0.82
CA GLU A 284 -1.82 -14.27 -0.03
C GLU A 284 -2.60 -14.78 -1.26
N ASP A 285 -3.93 -14.65 -1.25
CA ASP A 285 -4.80 -15.21 -2.28
C ASP A 285 -5.05 -14.21 -3.45
N PRO A 286 -4.71 -14.58 -4.70
CA PRO A 286 -4.92 -13.73 -5.86
C PRO A 286 -6.37 -13.28 -6.07
N ALA A 287 -7.36 -14.14 -5.79
CA ALA A 287 -8.76 -13.81 -6.02
C ALA A 287 -9.25 -12.76 -5.02
N LEU A 288 -8.87 -12.90 -3.75
CA LEU A 288 -9.15 -11.93 -2.70
C LEU A 288 -8.50 -10.58 -3.00
N VAL A 289 -7.21 -10.57 -3.33
CA VAL A 289 -6.47 -9.33 -3.66
C VAL A 289 -7.08 -8.66 -4.89
N SER A 290 -7.47 -9.44 -5.91
CA SER A 290 -8.17 -8.92 -7.10
C SER A 290 -9.48 -8.21 -6.74
N ALA A 291 -10.33 -8.87 -5.95
CA ALA A 291 -11.64 -8.33 -5.59
C ALA A 291 -11.55 -7.07 -4.71
N LEU A 292 -10.68 -7.09 -3.69
CA LEU A 292 -10.55 -5.98 -2.76
C LEU A 292 -9.72 -4.81 -3.33
N GLY A 293 -8.71 -5.11 -4.14
CA GLY A 293 -7.93 -4.11 -4.87
C GLY A 293 -8.80 -3.33 -5.84
N ALA A 294 -9.58 -4.02 -6.68
CA ALA A 294 -10.52 -3.39 -7.60
C ALA A 294 -11.56 -2.52 -6.87
N ALA A 295 -12.14 -3.03 -5.77
CA ALA A 295 -13.10 -2.27 -4.97
C ALA A 295 -12.47 -1.01 -4.34
N THR A 296 -11.21 -1.09 -3.88
CA THR A 296 -10.47 0.05 -3.34
C THR A 296 -10.20 1.11 -4.41
N ILE A 297 -9.79 0.71 -5.61
CA ILE A 297 -9.59 1.62 -6.76
C ILE A 297 -10.88 2.38 -7.08
N VAL A 298 -12.00 1.66 -7.19
CA VAL A 298 -13.32 2.28 -7.40
C VAL A 298 -13.63 3.26 -6.27
N GLY A 299 -13.34 2.90 -5.01
CA GLY A 299 -13.52 3.79 -3.86
C GLY A 299 -12.72 5.10 -3.96
N ILE A 300 -11.43 5.00 -4.31
CA ILE A 300 -10.53 6.16 -4.45
C ILE A 300 -10.99 7.09 -5.57
N GLN A 301 -11.36 6.52 -6.72
CA GLN A 301 -11.70 7.27 -7.93
C GLN A 301 -13.17 7.74 -8.01
N SER A 302 -14.01 7.45 -7.01
CA SER A 302 -15.46 7.78 -7.05
C SER A 302 -15.96 8.78 -6.00
N VAL A 303 -15.09 9.49 -5.27
CA VAL A 303 -15.49 10.42 -4.18
C VAL A 303 -16.23 11.69 -4.64
N THR A 304 -17.54 11.57 -4.92
CA THR A 304 -18.54 12.65 -4.79
C THR A 304 -19.00 12.70 -3.32
N THR A 305 -18.53 13.71 -2.57
CA THR A 305 -19.03 14.23 -1.27
C THR A 305 -19.72 13.27 -0.27
N LEU A 306 -19.09 13.05 0.88
CA LEU A 306 -19.79 12.63 2.10
C LEU A 306 -20.69 13.79 2.58
N VAL A 307 -22.00 13.72 2.36
CA VAL A 307 -22.95 14.66 2.99
C VAL A 307 -23.23 14.17 4.42
N PRO A 308 -23.02 14.98 5.47
CA PRO A 308 -23.46 14.63 6.82
C PRO A 308 -24.99 14.52 6.86
N PRO A 309 -25.58 13.67 7.72
CA PRO A 309 -27.03 13.55 7.81
C PRO A 309 -27.66 14.92 8.10
N SER A 310 -28.71 15.29 7.36
CA SER A 310 -29.49 16.50 7.66
C SER A 310 -29.98 16.44 9.12
N PRO A 311 -30.02 17.58 9.85
CA PRO A 311 -30.64 17.59 11.17
C PRO A 311 -32.09 17.12 11.05
N PRO A 312 -32.60 16.35 12.03
CA PRO A 312 -33.95 15.79 11.94
C PRO A 312 -34.98 16.90 11.78
N ALA A 313 -35.95 16.70 10.89
CA ALA A 313 -37.11 17.57 10.79
C ALA A 313 -37.81 17.65 12.15
N PRO A 314 -38.35 18.80 12.55
CA PRO A 314 -39.09 18.90 13.79
C PRO A 314 -40.39 18.08 13.69
N GLN A 315 -40.59 17.22 14.69
CA GLN A 315 -41.83 16.53 15.14
C GLN A 315 -41.97 15.04 14.78
N GLY A 316 -41.94 14.22 15.84
CA GLY A 316 -42.28 12.79 15.86
C GLY A 316 -41.25 11.98 16.66
N ASP A 317 -41.70 11.21 17.65
CA ASP A 317 -40.86 10.50 18.63
C ASP A 317 -39.73 9.66 18.00
N PRO A 318 -38.54 9.60 18.65
CA PRO A 318 -37.38 8.91 18.08
C PRO A 318 -37.58 7.39 18.02
N PRO A 319 -37.12 6.72 16.94
CA PRO A 319 -37.20 5.26 16.81
C PRO A 319 -36.20 4.55 17.76
N PRO A 320 -36.47 3.29 18.15
CA PRO A 320 -35.60 2.53 19.05
C PRO A 320 -34.19 2.30 18.46
N PRO A 321 -33.16 2.20 19.33
CA PRO A 321 -31.74 2.39 18.99
C PRO A 321 -31.11 1.32 18.07
N GLU A 322 -31.85 0.29 17.67
CA GLU A 322 -31.33 -0.82 16.87
C GLU A 322 -31.68 -0.73 15.36
N GLN A 323 -32.58 0.19 14.96
CA GLN A 323 -32.99 0.37 13.55
C GLN A 323 -32.44 1.66 12.89
N SER A 324 -31.58 2.42 13.57
CA SER A 324 -30.93 3.63 13.04
C SER A 324 -29.63 3.38 12.28
N ALA A 325 -29.42 2.16 11.76
CA ALA A 325 -28.36 1.88 10.80
C ALA A 325 -28.68 2.60 9.47
N ALA A 326 -28.30 3.88 9.42
CA ALA A 326 -28.60 4.84 8.38
C ALA A 326 -28.31 4.28 6.97
N ARG A 327 -29.36 4.31 6.15
CA ARG A 327 -29.33 3.93 4.75
C ARG A 327 -28.79 5.12 3.95
N TRP A 328 -27.51 5.06 3.58
CA TRP A 328 -26.85 6.01 2.68
C TRP A 328 -27.50 5.93 1.29
N SER A 329 -27.87 7.07 0.69
CA SER A 329 -28.43 7.12 -0.67
C SER A 329 -27.63 8.08 -1.55
N PHE A 330 -27.56 7.76 -2.84
CA PHE A 330 -26.66 8.32 -3.85
C PHE A 330 -27.47 8.81 -5.05
N GLU A 331 -27.26 10.05 -5.51
CA GLU A 331 -27.62 10.49 -6.86
C GLU A 331 -26.43 11.25 -7.45
N SER A 332 -25.98 10.83 -8.63
CA SER A 332 -24.89 11.45 -9.38
C SER A 332 -25.48 12.23 -10.55
N ASN A 333 -25.08 13.49 -10.74
CA ASN A 333 -25.28 14.18 -12.01
C ASN A 333 -24.00 14.92 -12.42
N ASP A 334 -23.39 14.42 -13.50
CA ASP A 334 -22.57 15.06 -14.53
C ASP A 334 -21.31 15.91 -14.20
N THR A 335 -20.16 15.42 -14.71
CA THR A 335 -19.06 16.12 -15.43
C THR A 335 -17.82 16.70 -14.72
N VAL A 336 -17.57 16.44 -13.43
CA VAL A 336 -16.22 16.63 -12.84
C VAL A 336 -15.77 15.30 -12.23
N PRO A 337 -14.53 14.80 -12.42
CA PRO A 337 -14.05 13.62 -11.72
C PRO A 337 -13.99 13.94 -10.23
N THR A 338 -15.06 13.62 -9.53
CA THR A 338 -15.16 13.72 -8.08
C THR A 338 -14.45 12.50 -7.50
N GLY A 339 -13.12 12.45 -7.55
CA GLY A 339 -12.33 11.29 -7.14
C GLY A 339 -10.85 11.55 -7.33
N ALA A 340 -10.01 10.93 -6.52
CA ALA A 340 -8.56 11.05 -6.68
C ALA A 340 -8.03 9.95 -7.61
N ALA A 341 -6.88 10.16 -8.23
CA ALA A 341 -6.23 9.13 -9.03
C ALA A 341 -5.67 8.03 -8.12
N ALA A 342 -6.09 6.78 -8.34
CA ALA A 342 -5.52 5.62 -7.68
C ALA A 342 -4.25 5.15 -8.41
N CYS A 343 -3.35 4.52 -7.66
CA CYS A 343 -2.12 3.95 -8.17
C CYS A 343 -1.97 2.51 -7.70
N ALA A 344 -2.15 1.56 -8.61
CA ALA A 344 -1.89 0.16 -8.31
C ALA A 344 -0.37 -0.09 -8.18
N LYS A 345 0.06 -0.72 -7.10
CA LYS A 345 1.49 -0.93 -6.81
C LYS A 345 1.76 -2.30 -6.14
N HIS A 346 2.94 -2.90 -6.20
CA HIS A 346 4.03 -2.58 -7.12
C HIS A 346 4.12 -3.62 -8.26
N PHE A 347 4.15 -3.15 -9.50
CA PHE A 347 4.13 -3.97 -10.71
C PHE A 347 5.52 -4.55 -10.97
N ILE A 348 5.74 -5.85 -11.06
CA ILE A 348 4.88 -6.95 -10.63
C ILE A 348 5.74 -8.01 -9.93
N GLY A 349 5.17 -8.71 -8.94
CA GLY A 349 5.87 -9.78 -8.23
C GLY A 349 6.78 -9.30 -7.09
N TYR A 350 6.83 -7.98 -6.84
CA TYR A 350 7.62 -7.34 -5.77
C TYR A 350 7.49 -8.01 -4.40
N SER A 351 6.30 -8.52 -4.07
CA SER A 351 6.01 -9.15 -2.79
C SER A 351 6.53 -10.58 -2.61
N SER A 352 7.28 -11.11 -3.59
CA SER A 352 7.78 -12.50 -3.58
C SER A 352 9.31 -12.62 -3.55
N PRO A 353 10.04 -11.82 -2.73
CA PRO A 353 11.48 -12.02 -2.61
C PRO A 353 11.75 -13.38 -1.97
N ARG A 354 12.58 -14.21 -2.60
CA ARG A 354 12.89 -15.56 -2.09
C ARG A 354 13.47 -15.53 -0.66
N SER A 355 14.26 -14.50 -0.38
CA SER A 355 14.92 -14.32 0.92
C SER A 355 14.01 -13.72 2.00
N GLY A 356 12.87 -13.13 1.61
CA GLY A 356 12.07 -12.28 2.49
C GLY A 356 12.60 -10.85 2.65
N HIS A 357 13.87 -10.58 2.32
CA HIS A 357 14.38 -9.22 2.37
C HIS A 357 13.78 -8.37 1.25
N ASP A 358 13.35 -7.17 1.63
CA ASP A 358 12.79 -6.19 0.71
C ASP A 358 13.77 -5.85 -0.41
N LYS A 359 13.26 -5.65 -1.63
CA LYS A 359 14.05 -5.29 -2.83
C LYS A 359 15.17 -6.28 -3.16
N THR A 360 15.04 -7.54 -2.76
CA THR A 360 15.92 -8.62 -3.23
C THR A 360 15.31 -9.34 -4.42
N PRO A 361 16.14 -10.00 -5.26
CA PRO A 361 15.66 -10.62 -6.49
C PRO A 361 14.47 -11.56 -6.30
N VAL A 362 13.51 -11.42 -7.21
CA VAL A 362 12.32 -12.25 -7.33
C VAL A 362 12.53 -13.26 -8.47
N PHE A 363 12.28 -14.53 -8.20
CA PHE A 363 12.43 -15.61 -9.19
C PHE A 363 11.10 -16.30 -9.39
N LEU A 364 10.28 -15.78 -10.32
CA LEU A 364 8.96 -16.31 -10.62
C LEU A 364 8.94 -16.97 -12.00
N PRO A 365 8.64 -18.28 -12.10
CA PRO A 365 8.31 -18.90 -13.38
C PRO A 365 7.12 -18.18 -14.04
N GLN A 366 7.12 -18.10 -15.37
CA GLN A 366 6.06 -17.42 -16.13
C GLN A 366 4.66 -17.91 -15.74
N ARG A 367 4.50 -19.21 -15.47
CA ARG A 367 3.23 -19.78 -15.01
C ARG A 367 2.75 -19.15 -13.70
N GLU A 368 3.62 -19.03 -12.70
CA GLU A 368 3.25 -18.44 -11.40
C GLU A 368 2.96 -16.95 -11.53
N LEU A 369 3.76 -16.23 -12.32
CA LEU A 369 3.52 -14.82 -12.62
C LEU A 369 2.12 -14.62 -13.22
N LEU A 370 1.79 -15.35 -14.29
CA LEU A 370 0.53 -15.23 -15.00
C LEU A 370 -0.68 -15.75 -14.20
N GLN A 371 -0.49 -16.82 -13.41
CA GLN A 371 -1.57 -17.47 -12.66
C GLN A 371 -1.89 -16.74 -11.35
N TYR A 372 -0.89 -16.18 -10.66
CA TYR A 372 -1.06 -15.62 -9.32
C TYR A 372 -0.89 -14.10 -9.26
N TYR A 373 0.16 -13.56 -9.88
CA TYR A 373 0.47 -12.14 -9.71
C TYR A 373 -0.26 -11.25 -10.70
N VAL A 374 -0.55 -11.70 -11.93
CA VAL A 374 -1.27 -10.92 -12.96
C VAL A 374 -2.76 -10.67 -12.65
N PRO A 375 -3.54 -11.60 -12.07
CA PRO A 375 -4.98 -11.39 -11.87
C PRO A 375 -5.35 -10.12 -11.10
N PRO A 376 -4.68 -9.74 -9.99
CA PRO A 376 -4.94 -8.46 -9.31
C PRO A 376 -4.77 -7.24 -10.22
N TRP A 377 -3.74 -7.23 -11.07
CA TRP A 377 -3.50 -6.14 -12.02
C TRP A 377 -4.54 -6.09 -13.13
N ARG A 378 -4.97 -7.24 -13.64
CA ARG A 378 -6.07 -7.32 -14.60
C ARG A 378 -7.35 -6.73 -13.99
N ALA A 379 -7.66 -7.09 -12.74
CA ALA A 379 -8.82 -6.56 -12.03
C ALA A 379 -8.70 -5.03 -11.80
N ALA A 380 -7.50 -4.53 -11.49
CA ALA A 380 -7.24 -3.10 -11.33
C ALA A 380 -7.44 -2.32 -12.63
N VAL A 381 -6.92 -2.83 -13.77
CA VAL A 381 -7.13 -2.22 -15.09
C VAL A 381 -8.61 -2.25 -15.47
N GLN A 382 -9.31 -3.36 -15.22
CA GLN A 382 -10.75 -3.47 -15.46
C GLN A 382 -11.58 -2.53 -14.56
N ALA A 383 -11.09 -2.21 -13.36
CA ALA A 383 -11.66 -1.21 -12.48
C ALA A 383 -11.35 0.24 -12.88
N GLY A 384 -10.55 0.44 -13.93
CA GLY A 384 -10.19 1.76 -14.46
C GLY A 384 -9.11 2.48 -13.67
N VAL A 385 -8.15 1.77 -13.06
CA VAL A 385 -7.03 2.42 -12.35
C VAL A 385 -6.28 3.40 -13.26
N LEU A 386 -6.02 4.60 -12.76
CA LEU A 386 -5.42 5.67 -13.56
C LEU A 386 -3.88 5.58 -13.65
N THR A 387 -3.21 5.07 -12.62
CA THR A 387 -1.74 4.91 -12.64
C THR A 387 -1.29 3.56 -12.08
N ALA A 388 -0.05 3.18 -12.39
CA ALA A 388 0.62 2.04 -11.79
C ALA A 388 2.04 2.44 -11.36
N MET A 389 2.58 1.78 -10.34
CA MET A 389 3.96 1.97 -9.86
C MET A 389 4.73 0.66 -9.98
N GLU A 390 5.94 0.71 -10.52
CA GLU A 390 6.86 -0.43 -10.63
C GLU A 390 7.46 -0.79 -9.25
N GLY A 391 7.85 -2.06 -9.07
CA GLY A 391 8.37 -2.62 -7.81
C GLY A 391 9.86 -2.89 -7.75
#